data_AF-A0A7D9EEW4-F1
#
_entry.id   AF-A0A7D9EEW4-F1
#
_cell.length_a   1.000
_cell.length_b   1.000
_cell.length_c   1.000
_cell.angle_alpha   90.00
_cell.angle_beta   90.00
_cell.angle_gamma   90.00
#
_symmetry.space_group_name_H-M   'P 1'
#
loop_
_entity.id
_entity.type
_entity.pdbx_description
1 polymer ?
#
loop_
_entity_poly.entity_id
_entity_poly.type
_entity_poly.pdbx_seq_one_letter_code
_entity_poly.pdbx_strand_id
1 'polypeptide(L)'
;MHRSTNRRPPFIIFFSPTDSTKKRKEQVTSHVCAMLNSDGGDLIITFPNQNYEKKDLDQLARTIEQWINTLIGNITMLEKVHFGVEPDQIVINIEGSYNLITVDYNMFLPSHTQINRVLPNEALENVRAILFGKKKMSPSKKLPAVQQVFVQGEEIKLTETYNVQFKQLEDAPAERTTLADRVIGKGNKIIQCVSAFANYRGGVIYVGVDDEHHQINGEVIPANESESIITKFKNKINKMIWLGLEDGPQRSREMADHDNSACAKSTSALQCQRPIGRIPWSSICNRKNYYHVNGALIRLINDGSWKKFWDRLEEEQAICAVHGVKLVILSKKITAYFKLGNFEEAQRGMEEYRSGIAQSEDRMISETREFLLNSALERSRGNIRESYKHGLNGLSLVEQIPTGMLVVQYYSNLATVITVLLECDGENKKVLKQEAIYFFQKAVEHLEDANDFLPSKFDQKQKVHINLAFLHLGCSFASHARAETRVEDSEIEEAVKHLNAADTYVNEGYAMTDYRVCQYCLARSVLFYRRSQNLKPAEIERKEYLLKSALKYSKQAEEFATRGGFLEMLKSTSKHVNFFHHSCAECHMKNIVKREVLQLVNLVVT
;
A
#
# COMPACT_ATOMS: atom_id res chain seq x y z
N MET A 1 -6.69 -47.09 9.59
CA MET A 1 -5.50 -46.48 10.22
C MET A 1 -5.86 -46.03 11.62
N HIS A 2 -5.56 -46.86 12.64
CA HIS A 2 -5.66 -46.43 14.04
C HIS A 2 -4.50 -45.47 14.33
N ARG A 3 -4.75 -44.16 14.26
CA ARG A 3 -3.87 -43.19 14.89
C ARG A 3 -4.00 -43.43 16.39
N SER A 4 -2.95 -43.99 16.99
CA SER A 4 -2.73 -43.94 18.43
C SER A 4 -2.89 -42.48 18.86
N THR A 5 -3.99 -42.20 19.54
CA THR A 5 -4.27 -40.90 20.13
C THR A 5 -3.36 -40.75 21.34
N ASN A 6 -2.17 -40.19 21.13
CA ASN A 6 -1.46 -39.50 22.20
C ASN A 6 -2.35 -38.32 22.64
N ARG A 7 -3.34 -38.59 23.48
CA ARG A 7 -4.17 -37.53 24.10
C ARG A 7 -3.21 -36.68 24.92
N ARG A 8 -3.19 -35.37 24.63
CA ARG A 8 -2.45 -34.41 25.44
C ARG A 8 -3.00 -34.47 26.88
N PRO A 9 -2.14 -34.28 27.90
CA PRO A 9 -2.63 -34.22 29.27
C PRO A 9 -3.68 -33.11 29.40
N PRO A 10 -4.73 -33.32 30.23
CA PRO A 10 -5.75 -32.31 30.45
C PRO A 10 -5.14 -31.06 31.09
N PHE A 11 -5.69 -29.90 30.76
CA PHE A 11 -5.36 -28.67 31.44
C PHE A 11 -6.28 -28.50 32.66
N ILE A 12 -5.70 -28.24 33.83
CA ILE A 12 -6.45 -28.18 35.09
C ILE A 12 -6.47 -26.74 35.61
N ILE A 13 -7.67 -26.22 35.91
CA ILE A 13 -7.88 -24.96 36.61
C ILE A 13 -8.47 -25.26 37.99
N PHE A 14 -8.00 -24.55 39.00
CA PHE A 14 -8.52 -24.60 40.37
C PHE A 14 -9.35 -23.35 40.65
N PHE A 15 -10.62 -23.52 41.02
CA PHE A 15 -11.44 -22.40 41.46
C PHE A 15 -11.30 -22.22 42.97
N SER A 16 -10.77 -21.07 43.39
CA SER A 16 -10.80 -20.70 44.80
C SER A 16 -12.19 -20.16 45.18
N PRO A 17 -12.73 -20.47 46.37
CA PRO A 17 -13.91 -19.81 46.91
C PRO A 17 -13.81 -18.27 46.91
N THR A 18 -12.59 -17.73 47.02
CA THR A 18 -12.32 -16.29 47.06
C THR A 18 -12.24 -15.64 45.68
N ASP A 19 -12.19 -16.44 44.60
CA ASP A 19 -12.11 -15.88 43.25
C ASP A 19 -13.43 -15.23 42.86
N SER A 20 -13.36 -13.95 42.47
CA SER A 20 -14.51 -13.24 41.90
C SER A 20 -15.00 -13.92 40.62
N THR A 21 -16.30 -13.82 40.34
CA THR A 21 -16.93 -14.30 39.10
C THR A 21 -16.21 -13.79 37.85
N LYS A 22 -15.72 -12.55 37.88
CA LYS A 22 -14.95 -11.95 36.79
C LYS A 22 -13.64 -12.71 36.52
N LYS A 23 -12.87 -13.00 37.58
CA LYS A 23 -11.60 -13.73 37.47
C LYS A 23 -11.82 -15.15 36.95
N ARG A 24 -12.83 -15.85 37.48
CA ARG A 24 -13.22 -17.20 37.00
C ARG A 24 -13.59 -17.18 35.51
N LYS A 25 -14.40 -16.21 35.09
CA LYS A 25 -14.77 -16.03 33.68
C LYS A 25 -13.54 -15.79 32.79
N GLU A 26 -12.65 -14.88 33.18
CA GLU A 26 -11.43 -14.58 32.42
C GLU A 26 -10.52 -15.80 32.27
N GLN A 27 -10.34 -16.57 33.34
CA GLN A 27 -9.57 -17.82 33.29
C GLN A 27 -10.21 -18.82 32.33
N VAL A 28 -11.48 -19.13 32.49
CA VAL A 28 -12.16 -20.12 31.63
C VAL A 28 -12.13 -19.71 30.16
N THR A 29 -12.55 -18.48 29.85
CA THR A 29 -12.62 -18.00 28.45
C THR A 29 -11.24 -17.96 27.78
N SER A 30 -10.17 -17.61 28.52
CA SER A 30 -8.80 -17.59 27.98
C SER A 30 -8.30 -18.99 27.63
N HIS A 31 -8.52 -19.98 28.50
CA HIS A 31 -8.08 -21.36 28.23
C HIS A 31 -8.89 -22.02 27.12
N VAL A 32 -10.21 -21.79 27.09
CA VAL A 32 -11.07 -22.26 26.00
C VAL A 32 -10.64 -21.66 24.66
N CYS A 33 -10.38 -20.34 24.62
CA CYS A 33 -9.85 -19.67 23.43
C CYS A 33 -8.51 -20.26 22.99
N ALA A 34 -7.58 -20.52 23.92
CA ALA A 34 -6.29 -21.12 23.61
C ALA A 34 -6.43 -22.53 23.01
N MET A 35 -7.32 -23.36 23.55
CA MET A 35 -7.59 -24.71 23.06
C MET A 35 -8.26 -24.71 21.69
N LEU A 36 -9.23 -23.83 21.46
CA LEU A 36 -9.88 -23.66 20.16
C LEU A 36 -8.89 -23.21 19.08
N ASN A 37 -7.92 -22.36 19.43
CA ASN A 37 -6.85 -21.92 18.52
C ASN A 37 -5.69 -22.91 18.38
N SER A 38 -5.81 -24.08 19.01
CA SER A 38 -4.85 -25.17 18.97
C SER A 38 -5.55 -26.45 18.50
N ASP A 39 -4.96 -27.61 18.75
CA ASP A 39 -5.55 -28.92 18.39
C ASP A 39 -6.68 -29.39 19.35
N GLY A 40 -7.28 -28.48 20.13
CA GLY A 40 -8.23 -28.82 21.20
C GLY A 40 -7.57 -29.42 22.45
N GLY A 41 -8.39 -30.02 23.32
CA GLY A 41 -7.97 -30.65 24.57
C GLY A 41 -9.10 -30.76 25.59
N ASP A 42 -8.76 -31.27 26.78
CA ASP A 42 -9.67 -31.34 27.92
C ASP A 42 -9.32 -30.23 28.92
N LEU A 43 -10.31 -29.44 29.31
CA LEU A 43 -10.21 -28.46 30.38
C LEU A 43 -10.96 -28.99 31.61
N ILE A 44 -10.24 -29.24 32.70
CA ILE A 44 -10.80 -29.73 33.95
C ILE A 44 -10.81 -28.58 34.96
N ILE A 45 -11.98 -28.27 35.51
CA ILE A 45 -12.16 -27.29 36.58
C ILE A 45 -12.41 -28.06 37.87
N THR A 46 -11.51 -27.94 38.83
CA THR A 46 -11.55 -28.65 40.11
C THR A 46 -11.82 -27.70 41.27
N PHE A 47 -12.45 -28.25 42.32
CA PHE A 47 -12.88 -27.51 43.51
C PHE A 47 -12.24 -28.10 44.78
N PRO A 48 -10.91 -27.95 44.95
CA PRO A 48 -10.21 -28.59 46.05
C PRO A 48 -10.77 -28.10 47.39
N ASN A 49 -11.15 -29.05 48.25
CA ASN A 49 -11.66 -28.83 49.61
C ASN A 49 -13.05 -28.17 49.69
N GLN A 50 -13.88 -28.30 48.65
CA GLN A 50 -15.27 -27.84 48.68
C GLN A 50 -16.23 -28.99 48.37
N ASN A 51 -17.14 -29.27 49.29
CA ASN A 51 -18.26 -30.19 49.04
C ASN A 51 -19.37 -29.41 48.34
N TYR A 52 -19.33 -29.38 47.00
CA TYR A 52 -20.44 -28.86 46.22
C TYR A 52 -21.54 -29.91 46.10
N GLU A 53 -22.79 -29.51 46.30
CA GLU A 53 -23.90 -30.35 45.87
C GLU A 53 -23.95 -30.38 44.34
N LYS A 54 -24.40 -31.50 43.76
CA LYS A 54 -24.52 -31.67 42.30
C LYS A 54 -25.27 -30.51 41.63
N LYS A 55 -26.31 -30.00 42.28
CA LYS A 55 -27.14 -28.88 41.79
C LYS A 55 -26.33 -27.58 41.64
N ASP A 56 -25.39 -27.32 42.54
CA ASP A 56 -24.54 -26.13 42.49
C ASP A 56 -23.51 -26.24 41.36
N LEU A 57 -22.95 -27.44 41.15
CA LEU A 57 -22.07 -27.72 40.02
C LEU A 57 -22.81 -27.60 38.69
N ASP A 58 -24.04 -28.10 38.58
CA ASP A 58 -24.87 -27.95 37.39
C ASP A 58 -25.16 -26.47 37.09
N GLN A 59 -25.45 -25.66 38.12
CA GLN A 59 -25.69 -24.23 37.95
C GLN A 59 -24.41 -23.48 37.54
N LEU A 60 -23.27 -23.86 38.10
CA LEU A 60 -21.97 -23.31 37.71
C LEU A 60 -21.59 -23.72 36.29
N ALA A 61 -21.81 -24.97 35.90
CA ALA A 61 -21.59 -25.48 34.55
C ALA A 61 -22.40 -24.69 33.53
N ARG A 62 -23.70 -24.45 33.77
CA ARG A 62 -24.54 -23.58 32.93
C ARG A 62 -24.00 -22.16 32.82
N THR A 63 -23.48 -21.63 33.92
CA THR A 63 -22.90 -20.27 33.93
C THR A 63 -21.62 -20.22 33.09
N ILE A 64 -20.77 -21.24 33.18
CA ILE A 64 -19.57 -21.40 32.35
C ILE A 64 -19.95 -21.59 30.88
N GLU A 65 -20.94 -22.43 30.60
CA GLU A 65 -21.49 -22.66 29.26
C GLU A 65 -21.93 -21.33 28.62
N GLN A 66 -22.65 -20.49 29.36
CA GLN A 66 -23.04 -19.15 28.90
C GLN A 66 -21.84 -18.24 28.63
N TRP A 67 -20.78 -18.31 29.46
CA TRP A 67 -19.55 -17.53 29.22
C TRP A 67 -18.85 -17.96 27.94
N ILE A 68 -18.72 -19.27 27.69
CA ILE A 68 -18.12 -19.79 26.46
C ILE A 68 -19.01 -19.47 25.26
N ASN A 69 -20.32 -19.63 25.38
CA ASN A 69 -21.25 -19.30 24.31
C ASN A 69 -21.19 -17.81 23.91
N THR A 70 -21.00 -16.92 24.89
CA THR A 70 -20.77 -15.48 24.60
C THR A 70 -19.47 -15.24 23.82
N LEU A 71 -18.47 -16.10 24.01
CA LEU A 71 -17.16 -16.01 23.34
C LEU A 71 -17.22 -16.49 21.89
N ILE A 72 -17.90 -17.62 21.62
CA ILE A 72 -17.80 -18.32 20.32
C ILE A 72 -19.12 -18.47 19.57
N GLY A 73 -20.25 -18.16 20.20
CA GLY A 73 -21.60 -18.30 19.63
C GLY A 73 -22.13 -19.73 19.64
N ASN A 74 -23.45 -19.85 19.44
CA ASN A 74 -24.21 -21.09 19.62
C ASN A 74 -23.74 -22.24 18.71
N ILE A 75 -23.38 -21.93 17.46
CA ILE A 75 -23.04 -22.95 16.46
C ILE A 75 -21.71 -23.61 16.82
N THR A 76 -20.65 -22.81 17.03
CA THR A 76 -19.33 -23.33 17.41
C THR A 76 -19.38 -24.01 18.78
N MET A 77 -20.19 -23.50 19.72
CA MET A 77 -20.42 -24.14 21.00
C MET A 77 -20.94 -25.57 20.86
N LEU A 78 -21.99 -25.77 20.06
CA LEU A 78 -22.61 -27.09 19.84
C LEU A 78 -21.65 -28.08 19.15
N GLU A 79 -20.87 -27.59 18.19
CA GLU A 79 -19.98 -28.42 17.38
C GLU A 79 -18.66 -28.78 18.08
N LYS A 80 -18.16 -27.91 18.97
CA LYS A 80 -16.77 -27.97 19.44
C LYS A 80 -16.60 -28.12 20.94
N VAL A 81 -17.65 -27.98 21.74
CA VAL A 81 -17.53 -27.98 23.20
C VAL A 81 -18.52 -28.94 23.83
N HIS A 82 -18.01 -29.87 24.65
CA HIS A 82 -18.80 -30.87 25.34
C HIS A 82 -18.54 -30.83 26.85
N PHE A 83 -19.61 -30.81 27.65
CA PHE A 83 -19.54 -30.72 29.10
C PHE A 83 -19.79 -32.07 29.77
N GLY A 84 -18.97 -32.39 30.76
CA GLY A 84 -19.20 -33.44 31.75
C GLY A 84 -19.16 -32.83 33.16
N VAL A 85 -20.17 -33.13 33.97
CA VAL A 85 -20.21 -32.71 35.39
C VAL A 85 -20.03 -33.95 36.26
N GLU A 86 -18.94 -33.95 37.02
CA GLU A 86 -18.58 -34.99 37.98
C GLU A 86 -18.69 -34.44 39.42
N PRO A 87 -18.69 -35.29 40.46
CA PRO A 87 -18.95 -34.84 41.84
C PRO A 87 -18.02 -33.75 42.38
N ASP A 88 -16.78 -33.67 41.89
CA ASP A 88 -15.73 -32.78 42.37
C ASP A 88 -15.08 -31.93 41.26
N GLN A 89 -15.56 -32.09 40.02
CA GLN A 89 -14.99 -31.40 38.86
C GLN A 89 -15.98 -31.19 37.71
N ILE A 90 -15.70 -30.18 36.89
CA ILE A 90 -16.35 -29.97 35.59
C ILE A 90 -15.31 -30.23 34.51
N VAL A 91 -15.59 -31.17 33.62
CA VAL A 91 -14.74 -31.53 32.47
C VAL A 91 -15.33 -30.92 31.21
N ILE A 92 -14.53 -30.15 30.47
CA ILE A 92 -14.93 -29.51 29.23
C ILE A 92 -14.01 -30.03 28.13
N ASN A 93 -14.54 -30.89 27.25
CA ASN A 93 -13.83 -31.37 26.08
C ASN A 93 -14.00 -30.35 24.95
N ILE A 94 -12.88 -29.91 24.37
CA ILE A 94 -12.84 -28.84 23.37
C ILE A 94 -12.12 -29.36 22.14
N GLU A 95 -12.80 -29.33 21.00
CA GLU A 95 -12.18 -29.60 19.71
C GLU A 95 -11.53 -28.34 19.12
N GLY A 96 -10.39 -28.49 18.44
CA GLY A 96 -9.75 -27.39 17.71
C GLY A 96 -10.67 -26.78 16.65
N SER A 97 -10.55 -25.46 16.48
CA SER A 97 -11.25 -24.66 15.48
C SER A 97 -10.29 -24.29 14.33
N TYR A 98 -10.79 -24.32 13.10
CA TYR A 98 -10.07 -23.81 11.92
C TYR A 98 -10.10 -22.28 11.83
N ASN A 99 -11.00 -21.64 12.57
CA ASN A 99 -11.13 -20.19 12.66
C ASN A 99 -10.40 -19.68 13.90
N LEU A 100 -9.72 -18.54 13.76
CA LEU A 100 -9.11 -17.83 14.87
C LEU A 100 -10.20 -17.27 15.78
N ILE A 101 -10.18 -17.69 17.05
CA ILE A 101 -11.04 -17.18 18.13
C ILE A 101 -10.23 -16.18 18.95
N THR A 102 -10.84 -15.11 19.44
CA THR A 102 -10.21 -14.18 20.39
C THR A 102 -11.09 -14.00 21.60
N VAL A 103 -10.54 -13.69 22.77
CA VAL A 103 -11.31 -13.24 23.94
C VAL A 103 -11.71 -11.77 23.84
N ASP A 104 -10.98 -10.99 23.03
CA ASP A 104 -11.21 -9.58 22.84
C ASP A 104 -10.49 -9.07 21.59
N TYR A 105 -11.20 -8.37 20.71
CA TYR A 105 -10.57 -7.63 19.62
C TYR A 105 -9.88 -6.34 20.09
N ASN A 106 -10.19 -5.85 21.30
CA ASN A 106 -9.84 -4.51 21.79
C ASN A 106 -10.20 -3.40 20.78
N MET A 107 -11.23 -3.67 19.97
CA MET A 107 -11.66 -2.85 18.85
C MET A 107 -13.01 -2.23 19.18
N PHE A 108 -13.16 -0.95 18.85
CA PHE A 108 -14.40 -0.21 19.04
C PHE A 108 -14.91 0.31 17.71
N LEU A 109 -16.22 0.54 17.63
CA LEU A 109 -16.92 1.18 16.52
C LEU A 109 -17.88 2.23 17.05
N PRO A 110 -18.06 3.36 16.35
CA PRO A 110 -19.03 4.35 16.75
C PRO A 110 -20.43 3.89 16.36
N SER A 111 -21.40 4.25 17.18
CA SER A 111 -22.83 4.25 16.84
C SER A 111 -23.33 5.70 16.81
N HIS A 112 -24.64 5.90 16.75
CA HIS A 112 -25.21 7.24 16.76
C HIS A 112 -24.95 8.00 18.07
N THR A 113 -25.03 7.31 19.22
CA THR A 113 -25.04 7.95 20.56
C THR A 113 -24.02 7.35 21.52
N GLN A 114 -23.23 6.37 21.07
CA GLN A 114 -22.23 5.73 21.91
C GLN A 114 -21.17 5.01 21.07
N ILE A 115 -20.13 4.54 21.74
CA ILE A 115 -19.16 3.61 21.15
C ILE A 115 -19.47 2.18 21.59
N ASN A 116 -19.40 1.25 20.65
CA ASN A 116 -19.63 -0.17 20.90
C ASN A 116 -18.32 -0.93 20.77
N ARG A 117 -18.06 -1.82 21.72
CA ARG A 117 -16.97 -2.79 21.61
C ARG A 117 -17.36 -3.88 20.62
N VAL A 118 -16.45 -4.24 19.73
CA VAL A 118 -16.65 -5.36 18.81
C VAL A 118 -16.59 -6.66 19.59
N LEU A 119 -17.66 -7.45 19.49
CA LEU A 119 -17.81 -8.67 20.27
C LEU A 119 -16.86 -9.77 19.77
N PRO A 120 -16.36 -10.64 20.66
CA PRO A 120 -15.48 -11.75 20.30
C PRO A 120 -16.06 -12.72 19.25
N ASN A 121 -17.38 -12.90 19.29
CA ASN A 121 -18.13 -13.77 18.37
C ASN A 121 -18.51 -13.07 17.04
N GLU A 122 -18.03 -11.85 16.81
CA GLU A 122 -18.19 -11.18 15.52
C GLU A 122 -17.47 -11.98 14.42
N ALA A 123 -18.14 -12.19 13.29
CA ALA A 123 -17.58 -12.94 12.17
C ALA A 123 -16.24 -12.32 11.73
N LEU A 124 -15.21 -13.15 11.54
CA LEU A 124 -13.87 -12.69 11.21
C LEU A 124 -13.84 -11.91 9.89
N GLU A 125 -14.74 -12.23 8.96
CA GLU A 125 -14.94 -11.52 7.70
C GLU A 125 -15.37 -10.06 7.91
N ASN A 126 -16.20 -9.80 8.94
CA ASN A 126 -16.67 -8.46 9.29
C ASN A 126 -15.54 -7.68 9.95
N VAL A 127 -14.83 -8.30 10.90
CA VAL A 127 -13.64 -7.72 11.54
C VAL A 127 -12.56 -7.38 10.50
N ARG A 128 -12.27 -8.31 9.59
CA ARG A 128 -11.36 -8.07 8.45
C ARG A 128 -11.85 -6.95 7.55
N ALA A 129 -13.16 -6.88 7.27
CA ALA A 129 -13.73 -5.81 6.47
C ALA A 129 -13.58 -4.42 7.12
N ILE A 130 -13.61 -4.35 8.46
CA ILE A 130 -13.36 -3.11 9.22
C ILE A 130 -11.88 -2.72 9.13
N LEU A 131 -10.98 -3.67 9.42
CA LEU A 131 -9.53 -3.42 9.49
C LEU A 131 -8.89 -3.18 8.13
N PHE A 132 -9.24 -4.00 7.13
CA PHE A 132 -8.57 -4.03 5.82
C PHE A 132 -9.45 -3.49 4.68
N GLY A 133 -10.72 -3.19 4.97
CA GLY A 133 -11.69 -2.70 4.00
C GLY A 133 -12.25 -3.81 3.10
N LYS A 134 -13.59 -3.95 3.07
CA LYS A 134 -14.27 -4.32 1.82
C LYS A 134 -14.38 -3.00 1.03
N LYS A 135 -13.85 -2.94 -0.20
CA LYS A 135 -14.02 -1.85 -1.20
C LYS A 135 -14.89 -0.66 -0.72
N LYS A 136 -14.29 0.54 -0.58
CA LYS A 136 -14.95 1.86 -0.46
C LYS A 136 -15.57 2.27 0.90
N MET A 137 -14.84 2.19 2.01
CA MET A 137 -15.05 3.24 3.03
C MET A 137 -14.20 4.44 2.65
N SER A 138 -14.68 5.24 1.72
CA SER A 138 -14.06 6.54 1.43
C SER A 138 -14.04 7.33 2.74
N PRO A 139 -12.89 7.89 3.15
CA PRO A 139 -12.86 8.87 4.23
C PRO A 139 -13.98 9.89 3.97
N SER A 140 -14.71 10.29 5.01
CA SER A 140 -15.67 11.39 4.83
C SER A 140 -14.88 12.55 4.24
N LYS A 141 -15.24 13.00 3.02
CA LYS A 141 -14.51 14.07 2.32
C LYS A 141 -14.50 15.38 3.12
N LYS A 142 -15.36 15.49 4.14
CA LYS A 142 -15.38 16.58 5.11
C LYS A 142 -15.67 15.98 6.49
N LEU A 143 -14.70 16.07 7.40
CA LEU A 143 -14.98 15.89 8.83
C LEU A 143 -15.90 17.05 9.28
N PRO A 144 -16.70 16.86 10.34
CA PRO A 144 -17.52 17.94 10.89
C PRO A 144 -16.64 19.16 11.14
N ALA A 145 -17.14 20.36 10.81
CA ALA A 145 -16.46 21.58 11.18
C ALA A 145 -16.37 21.63 12.70
N VAL A 146 -15.15 21.79 13.21
CA VAL A 146 -14.92 21.95 14.65
C VAL A 146 -15.39 23.35 15.02
N GLN A 147 -16.44 23.45 15.84
CA GLN A 147 -16.83 24.73 16.43
C GLN A 147 -15.71 25.20 17.36
N GLN A 148 -15.29 26.46 17.22
CA GLN A 148 -14.11 26.99 17.90
C GLN A 148 -14.42 27.73 19.21
N VAL A 149 -15.67 28.18 19.37
CA VAL A 149 -16.08 29.00 20.51
C VAL A 149 -17.30 28.37 21.16
N PHE A 150 -17.20 28.18 22.47
CA PHE A 150 -18.22 27.59 23.33
C PHE A 150 -18.44 28.51 24.53
N VAL A 151 -19.68 28.62 24.98
CA VAL A 151 -20.06 29.40 26.18
C VAL A 151 -20.52 28.40 27.25
N GLN A 152 -19.92 28.48 28.44
CA GLN A 152 -20.26 27.59 29.55
C GLN A 152 -21.75 27.78 29.94
N GLY A 153 -22.46 26.68 30.15
CA GLY A 153 -23.87 26.63 30.50
C GLY A 153 -24.83 26.72 29.30
N GLU A 154 -24.33 27.00 28.10
CA GLU A 154 -25.15 26.93 26.88
C GLU A 154 -25.31 25.49 26.38
N GLU A 155 -26.42 25.24 25.69
CA GLU A 155 -26.65 23.99 24.96
C GLU A 155 -25.79 23.97 23.68
N ILE A 156 -25.04 22.89 23.47
CA ILE A 156 -24.29 22.71 22.23
C ILE A 156 -25.27 22.43 21.07
N LYS A 157 -25.19 23.22 20.00
CA LYS A 157 -26.03 23.05 18.79
C LYS A 157 -25.54 21.91 17.88
N LEU A 158 -24.96 20.88 18.48
CA LEU A 158 -24.47 19.69 17.82
C LEU A 158 -25.15 18.49 18.48
N THR A 159 -25.39 17.44 17.70
CA THR A 159 -25.84 16.16 18.21
C THR A 159 -24.72 15.14 18.08
N GLU A 160 -24.68 14.16 18.97
CA GLU A 160 -23.81 13.00 18.78
C GLU A 160 -24.16 12.27 17.49
N THR A 161 -23.13 11.82 16.80
CA THR A 161 -23.24 11.07 15.54
C THR A 161 -22.11 10.05 15.47
N TYR A 162 -22.07 9.28 14.39
CA TYR A 162 -20.93 8.39 14.09
C TYR A 162 -19.56 9.10 14.01
N ASN A 163 -19.55 10.43 13.91
CA ASN A 163 -18.35 11.25 13.78
C ASN A 163 -18.24 12.33 14.87
N VAL A 164 -19.16 12.38 15.83
CA VAL A 164 -19.18 13.35 16.93
C VAL A 164 -19.54 12.64 18.21
N GLN A 165 -18.71 12.75 19.23
CA GLN A 165 -18.98 12.20 20.56
C GLN A 165 -18.73 13.28 21.62
N PHE A 166 -19.63 13.36 22.59
CA PHE A 166 -19.50 14.20 23.78
C PHE A 166 -18.96 13.36 24.91
N LYS A 167 -18.18 13.97 25.80
CA LYS A 167 -17.70 13.31 27.02
C LYS A 167 -17.70 14.31 28.15
N GLN A 168 -18.57 14.07 29.12
CA GLN A 168 -18.57 14.79 30.38
C GLN A 168 -17.32 14.42 31.20
N LEU A 169 -16.70 15.41 31.83
CA LEU A 169 -15.62 15.16 32.79
C LEU A 169 -16.22 14.65 34.11
N GLU A 170 -15.66 13.59 34.67
CA GLU A 170 -16.02 13.14 36.02
C GLU A 170 -15.87 14.29 37.03
N ASP A 171 -16.77 14.36 38.03
CA ASP A 171 -16.80 15.42 39.04
C ASP A 171 -15.52 15.49 39.90
N ALA A 172 -15.45 16.56 40.70
CA ALA A 172 -14.29 17.13 41.42
C ALA A 172 -13.14 16.15 41.78
N PRO A 173 -11.89 16.62 41.65
CA PRO A 173 -10.70 15.80 41.87
C PRO A 173 -10.73 15.13 43.24
N ALA A 174 -10.56 13.80 43.26
CA ALA A 174 -9.98 13.16 44.45
C ALA A 174 -8.62 13.85 44.70
N GLU A 175 -8.16 13.96 45.95
CA GLU A 175 -6.98 14.75 46.37
C GLU A 175 -5.68 14.54 45.56
N ARG A 176 -5.64 13.58 44.63
CA ARG A 176 -4.47 13.20 43.83
C ARG A 176 -4.71 13.08 42.31
N THR A 177 -5.88 13.44 41.77
CA THR A 177 -6.14 13.33 40.32
C THR A 177 -5.98 14.67 39.60
N THR A 178 -5.05 14.75 38.66
CA THR A 178 -4.90 15.94 37.78
C THR A 178 -6.03 16.00 36.76
N LEU A 179 -6.30 17.18 36.17
CA LEU A 179 -7.27 17.29 35.07
C LEU A 179 -6.92 16.35 33.91
N ALA A 180 -5.63 16.23 33.60
CA ALA A 180 -5.13 15.31 32.59
C ALA A 180 -5.44 13.83 32.91
N ASP A 181 -5.44 13.44 34.19
CA ASP A 181 -5.83 12.08 34.61
C ASP A 181 -7.33 11.86 34.49
N ARG A 182 -8.15 12.89 34.75
CA ARG A 182 -9.60 12.83 34.55
C ARG A 182 -9.92 12.69 33.06
N VAL A 183 -9.42 13.59 32.22
CA VAL A 183 -9.59 13.55 30.75
C VAL A 183 -9.22 12.17 30.18
N ILE A 184 -8.05 11.66 30.52
CA ILE A 184 -7.49 10.41 29.97
C ILE A 184 -7.88 9.16 30.78
N GLY A 185 -8.66 9.35 31.84
CA GLY A 185 -9.09 8.32 32.77
C GLY A 185 -9.92 7.24 32.08
N LYS A 186 -10.02 6.08 32.76
CA LYS A 186 -10.82 4.95 32.25
C LYS A 186 -12.31 5.30 32.12
N GLY A 187 -12.81 6.23 32.93
CA GLY A 187 -14.21 6.67 32.93
C GLY A 187 -14.63 7.39 31.65
N ASN A 188 -13.79 8.30 31.15
CA ASN A 188 -14.10 9.12 29.97
C ASN A 188 -13.98 8.38 28.64
N LYS A 189 -13.48 7.14 28.62
CA LYS A 189 -13.41 6.26 27.44
C LYS A 189 -12.81 6.90 26.17
N ILE A 190 -11.97 7.95 26.30
CA ILE A 190 -11.46 8.70 25.13
C ILE A 190 -10.65 7.80 24.20
N ILE A 191 -9.84 6.89 24.74
CA ILE A 191 -9.03 5.97 23.93
C ILE A 191 -9.90 5.00 23.13
N GLN A 192 -11.04 4.60 23.68
CA GLN A 192 -12.03 3.79 23.01
C GLN A 192 -12.76 4.59 21.92
N CYS A 193 -13.04 5.88 22.15
CA CYS A 193 -13.54 6.79 21.10
C CYS A 193 -12.53 6.97 19.95
N VAL A 194 -11.24 7.11 20.28
CA VAL A 194 -10.17 7.18 19.25
C VAL A 194 -10.13 5.89 18.44
N SER A 195 -10.20 4.73 19.08
CA SER A 195 -10.29 3.43 18.40
C SER A 195 -11.52 3.38 17.49
N ALA A 196 -12.70 3.75 18.00
CA ALA A 196 -13.95 3.79 17.26
C ALA A 196 -13.83 4.62 15.97
N PHE A 197 -13.39 5.87 16.08
CA PHE A 197 -13.27 6.76 14.92
C PHE A 197 -12.19 6.32 13.93
N ALA A 198 -11.07 5.78 14.41
CA ALA A 198 -10.02 5.24 13.54
C ALA A 198 -10.50 4.01 12.73
N ASN A 199 -11.34 3.17 13.33
CA ASN A 199 -11.93 2.01 12.67
C ASN A 199 -13.10 2.37 11.74
N TYR A 200 -13.53 3.64 11.73
CA TYR A 200 -14.63 4.14 10.93
C TYR A 200 -14.17 5.23 9.93
N ARG A 201 -14.85 6.38 9.89
CA ARG A 201 -14.64 7.50 8.95
C ARG A 201 -13.98 8.72 9.63
N GLY A 202 -13.25 8.51 10.72
CA GLY A 202 -12.75 9.59 11.57
C GLY A 202 -13.85 10.24 12.41
N GLY A 203 -13.53 11.27 13.19
CA GLY A 203 -14.51 11.97 14.01
C GLY A 203 -13.89 13.04 14.92
N VAL A 204 -14.76 13.69 15.70
CA VAL A 204 -14.45 14.72 16.69
C VAL A 204 -14.97 14.30 18.07
N ILE A 205 -14.12 14.43 19.09
CA ILE A 205 -14.48 14.20 20.49
C ILE A 205 -14.49 15.56 21.18
N TYR A 206 -15.61 15.93 21.80
CA TYR A 206 -15.72 17.11 22.65
C TYR A 206 -15.69 16.68 24.12
N VAL A 207 -14.77 17.24 24.89
CA VAL A 207 -14.60 16.93 26.31
C VAL A 207 -15.10 18.10 27.15
N GLY A 208 -15.88 17.81 28.20
CA GLY A 208 -16.56 18.80 29.04
C GLY A 208 -17.96 19.17 28.53
N VAL A 209 -18.63 18.27 27.82
CA VAL A 209 -20.02 18.42 27.37
C VAL A 209 -20.84 17.31 28.00
N ASP A 210 -22.00 17.66 28.56
CA ASP A 210 -22.93 16.70 29.13
C ASP A 210 -23.62 15.89 28.03
N ASP A 211 -23.48 14.57 28.08
CA ASP A 211 -24.07 13.65 27.11
C ASP A 211 -25.62 13.63 27.26
N GLU A 212 -26.19 13.92 28.44
CA GLU A 212 -27.63 13.86 28.68
C GLU A 212 -28.37 15.17 28.35
N HIS A 213 -27.84 16.30 28.82
CA HIS A 213 -28.49 17.62 28.64
C HIS A 213 -27.87 18.45 27.52
N HIS A 214 -26.83 17.94 26.84
CA HIS A 214 -26.07 18.65 25.81
C HIS A 214 -25.53 20.01 26.28
N GLN A 215 -25.32 20.18 27.59
CA GLN A 215 -24.82 21.43 28.17
C GLN A 215 -23.30 21.48 28.15
N ILE A 216 -22.76 22.64 27.79
CA ILE A 216 -21.33 22.91 27.80
C ILE A 216 -20.91 23.19 29.24
N ASN A 217 -20.37 22.19 29.91
CA ASN A 217 -19.89 22.34 31.28
C ASN A 217 -18.48 22.94 31.33
N GLY A 218 -17.58 22.46 30.46
CA GLY A 218 -16.18 22.89 30.38
C GLY A 218 -15.40 22.75 31.69
N GLU A 219 -14.13 23.14 31.67
CA GLU A 219 -13.33 23.30 32.89
C GLU A 219 -12.29 24.42 32.70
N VAL A 220 -11.89 25.08 33.79
CA VAL A 220 -10.75 26.01 33.74
C VAL A 220 -9.51 25.16 33.52
N ILE A 221 -8.77 25.39 32.43
CA ILE A 221 -7.50 24.71 32.17
C ILE A 221 -6.36 25.66 32.54
N PRO A 222 -5.62 25.40 33.63
CA PRO A 222 -4.39 26.13 33.91
C PRO A 222 -3.39 25.98 32.76
N ALA A 223 -2.60 27.02 32.47
CA ALA A 223 -1.63 27.01 31.36
C ALA A 223 -0.65 25.83 31.41
N ASN A 224 -0.25 25.40 32.62
CA ASN A 224 0.63 24.26 32.86
C ASN A 224 -0.05 22.89 32.72
N GLU A 225 -1.39 22.81 32.78
CA GLU A 225 -2.12 21.54 32.63
C GLU A 225 -2.47 21.21 31.18
N SER A 226 -2.63 22.21 30.30
CA SER A 226 -2.91 22.00 28.88
C SER A 226 -1.86 21.08 28.21
N GLU A 227 -0.58 21.39 28.41
CA GLU A 227 0.53 20.58 27.88
C GLU A 227 0.56 19.17 28.49
N SER A 228 0.18 19.03 29.76
CA SER A 228 0.08 17.75 30.46
C SER A 228 -1.02 16.86 29.87
N ILE A 229 -2.21 17.43 29.58
CA ILE A 229 -3.32 16.74 28.91
C ILE A 229 -2.87 16.23 27.55
N ILE A 230 -2.27 17.10 26.73
CA ILE A 230 -1.80 16.78 25.38
C ILE A 230 -0.74 15.67 25.44
N THR A 231 0.22 15.78 26.36
CA THR A 231 1.30 14.80 26.52
C THR A 231 0.79 13.45 26.96
N LYS A 232 -0.10 13.39 27.98
CA LYS A 232 -0.71 12.12 28.42
C LYS A 232 -1.57 11.50 27.32
N PHE A 233 -2.33 12.31 26.59
CA PHE A 233 -3.13 11.84 25.45
C PHE A 233 -2.27 11.24 24.35
N LYS A 234 -1.24 11.98 23.88
CA LYS A 234 -0.27 11.49 22.89
C LYS A 234 0.39 10.20 23.35
N ASN A 235 0.79 10.12 24.62
CA ASN A 235 1.39 8.92 25.19
C ASN A 235 0.45 7.72 25.20
N LYS A 236 -0.86 7.91 25.41
CA LYS A 236 -1.84 6.82 25.30
C LYS A 236 -2.08 6.41 23.86
N ILE A 237 -2.24 7.37 22.94
CA ILE A 237 -2.36 7.10 21.50
C ILE A 237 -1.15 6.32 20.99
N ASN A 238 0.07 6.73 21.34
CA ASN A 238 1.29 6.06 20.90
C ASN A 238 1.42 4.62 21.43
N LYS A 239 0.71 4.28 22.52
CA LYS A 239 0.62 2.92 23.08
C LYS A 239 -0.49 2.09 22.46
N MET A 240 -1.38 2.68 21.65
CA MET A 240 -2.40 1.92 20.92
C MET A 240 -1.73 1.12 19.80
N ILE A 241 -2.33 -0.02 19.46
CA ILE A 241 -1.90 -0.83 18.33
C ILE A 241 -2.45 -0.18 17.06
N TRP A 242 -1.56 0.43 16.28
CA TRP A 242 -1.88 0.96 14.96
C TRP A 242 -1.41 -0.04 13.92
N LEU A 243 -2.27 -0.36 12.95
CA LEU A 243 -1.82 -1.03 11.73
C LEU A 243 -0.77 -0.12 11.09
N GLY A 244 0.43 -0.65 10.84
CA GLY A 244 1.65 0.10 10.48
C GLY A 244 1.49 1.03 9.28
N LEU A 245 0.92 2.19 9.53
CA LEU A 245 0.79 3.35 8.67
C LEU A 245 1.94 4.28 8.99
N GLU A 246 2.76 4.59 8.00
CA GLU A 246 3.97 5.40 8.22
C GLU A 246 3.69 6.87 8.58
N ASP A 247 2.43 7.31 8.54
CA ASP A 247 2.02 8.65 8.97
C ASP A 247 1.33 8.71 10.35
N GLY A 248 0.99 7.58 10.97
CA GLY A 248 0.06 7.57 12.11
C GLY A 248 -1.29 8.25 11.77
N PRO A 249 -2.16 8.55 12.76
CA PRO A 249 -3.32 9.40 12.53
C PRO A 249 -2.86 10.81 12.14
N GLN A 250 -3.22 11.28 10.93
CA GLN A 250 -2.92 12.66 10.50
C GLN A 250 -3.65 13.65 11.42
N ARG A 251 -2.84 14.45 12.13
CA ARG A 251 -3.27 15.49 13.06
C ARG A 251 -3.46 16.80 12.30
N SER A 252 -4.63 17.41 12.39
CA SER A 252 -4.80 18.83 12.07
C SER A 252 -4.62 19.69 13.33
N ARG A 253 -4.24 20.95 13.08
CA ARG A 253 -3.90 22.03 14.03
C ARG A 253 -4.72 22.06 15.33
N GLU A 254 -4.02 22.26 16.46
CA GLU A 254 -4.54 23.05 17.58
C GLU A 254 -4.56 24.52 17.15
N MET A 255 -5.67 25.22 17.39
CA MET A 255 -5.71 26.68 17.34
C MET A 255 -5.54 27.18 18.78
N ALA A 256 -4.34 27.64 19.10
CA ALA A 256 -4.09 28.46 20.26
C ALA A 256 -4.15 29.94 19.84
N ASP A 257 -5.02 30.67 20.52
CA ASP A 257 -5.05 32.10 20.84
C ASP A 257 -4.85 33.15 19.73
N HIS A 258 -5.94 33.90 19.50
CA HIS A 258 -5.86 35.34 19.32
C HIS A 258 -6.46 36.05 20.55
N ASP A 259 -5.58 36.83 21.19
CA ASP A 259 -5.77 37.96 22.10
C ASP A 259 -6.29 37.81 23.55
N ASN A 260 -5.50 38.46 24.42
CA ASN A 260 -5.68 38.72 25.84
C ASN A 260 -7.08 39.24 26.20
N SER A 261 -7.90 38.39 26.80
CA SER A 261 -8.98 38.80 27.70
C SER A 261 -9.13 37.77 28.80
N ALA A 262 -9.12 38.23 30.04
CA ALA A 262 -9.13 37.41 31.24
C ALA A 262 -10.32 36.41 31.27
N CYS A 263 -10.02 35.17 31.63
CA CYS A 263 -10.96 34.11 32.03
C CYS A 263 -11.77 33.42 30.90
N ALA A 264 -11.13 32.97 29.82
CA ALA A 264 -11.74 32.03 28.88
C ALA A 264 -11.45 30.56 29.31
N LYS A 265 -12.50 29.84 29.73
CA LYS A 265 -12.45 28.38 29.97
C LYS A 265 -12.61 27.66 28.64
N SER A 266 -11.69 26.76 28.30
CA SER A 266 -11.62 26.16 26.96
C SER A 266 -12.31 24.79 26.86
N THR A 267 -13.02 24.55 25.76
CA THR A 267 -13.43 23.20 25.30
C THR A 267 -12.44 22.73 24.23
N SER A 268 -11.88 21.52 24.38
CA SER A 268 -10.93 20.96 23.41
C SER A 268 -11.64 20.04 22.40
N ALA A 269 -11.27 20.13 21.13
CA ALA A 269 -11.76 19.26 20.05
C ALA A 269 -10.60 18.53 19.36
N LEU A 270 -10.75 17.22 19.17
CA LEU A 270 -9.72 16.33 18.61
C LEU A 270 -10.16 15.75 17.26
N GLN A 271 -9.33 15.87 16.21
CA GLN A 271 -9.63 15.37 14.87
C GLN A 271 -8.77 14.14 14.50
N CYS A 272 -9.40 13.04 14.03
CA CYS A 272 -8.71 11.82 13.61
C CYS A 272 -8.98 11.53 12.10
N GLN A 273 -7.91 11.36 11.32
CA GLN A 273 -7.97 10.99 9.89
C GLN A 273 -7.39 9.59 9.64
N ARG A 274 -7.92 8.90 8.62
CA ARG A 274 -7.61 7.50 8.29
C ARG A 274 -6.70 7.41 7.06
N PRO A 275 -5.48 6.86 7.18
CA PRO A 275 -4.81 6.21 6.06
C PRO A 275 -5.09 4.69 6.09
N ILE A 276 -5.20 4.03 4.93
CA ILE A 276 -5.47 2.59 4.84
C ILE A 276 -4.12 1.85 4.77
N GLY A 277 -3.73 1.18 5.85
CA GLY A 277 -2.43 0.50 5.95
C GLY A 277 -2.56 -1.00 5.84
N ARG A 278 -1.83 -1.59 4.88
CA ARG A 278 -1.61 -3.04 4.81
C ARG A 278 -0.55 -3.43 5.83
N ILE A 279 -0.69 -4.59 6.48
CA ILE A 279 0.32 -5.09 7.42
C ILE A 279 1.66 -5.27 6.68
N PRO A 280 2.74 -4.63 7.12
CA PRO A 280 4.05 -4.85 6.51
C PRO A 280 4.53 -6.27 6.81
N TRP A 281 4.74 -7.05 5.74
CA TRP A 281 5.23 -8.44 5.81
C TRP A 281 6.70 -8.56 6.22
N SER A 282 7.43 -7.44 6.28
CA SER A 282 8.85 -7.36 6.60
C SER A 282 9.10 -6.40 7.77
N SER A 283 10.14 -6.68 8.55
CA SER A 283 10.60 -5.76 9.59
C SER A 283 10.95 -4.39 8.99
N ILE A 284 10.70 -3.31 9.74
CA ILE A 284 11.02 -1.93 9.30
C ILE A 284 12.50 -1.80 8.92
N CYS A 285 13.38 -2.47 9.68
CA CYS A 285 14.83 -2.48 9.42
C CYS A 285 15.15 -3.13 8.07
N ASN A 286 14.58 -4.31 7.79
CA ASN A 286 14.79 -5.01 6.53
C ASN A 286 14.29 -4.17 5.35
N ARG A 287 13.13 -3.52 5.47
CA ARG A 287 12.60 -2.63 4.41
C ARG A 287 13.54 -1.49 4.09
N LYS A 288 14.03 -0.76 5.10
CA LYS A 288 14.98 0.33 4.90
C LYS A 288 16.24 -0.14 4.18
N ASN A 289 16.77 -1.29 4.58
CA ASN A 289 17.95 -1.89 3.94
C ASN A 289 17.65 -2.29 2.49
N TYR A 290 16.51 -2.92 2.23
CA TYR A 290 16.09 -3.29 0.87
C TYR A 290 16.01 -2.06 -0.04
N TYR A 291 15.38 -0.99 0.42
CA TYR A 291 15.18 0.21 -0.39
C TYR A 291 16.49 0.95 -0.66
N HIS A 292 17.37 1.03 0.34
CA HIS A 292 18.68 1.63 0.18
C HIS A 292 19.52 0.88 -0.85
N VAL A 293 19.73 -0.42 -0.66
CA VAL A 293 20.53 -1.28 -1.55
C VAL A 293 19.93 -1.33 -2.96
N ASN A 294 18.61 -1.53 -3.05
CA ASN A 294 17.90 -1.53 -4.33
C ASN A 294 18.07 -0.20 -5.07
N GLY A 295 17.92 0.92 -4.36
CA GLY A 295 17.97 2.26 -4.94
C GLY A 295 19.37 2.68 -5.40
N ALA A 296 20.39 2.37 -4.60
CA ALA A 296 21.79 2.63 -4.95
C ALA A 296 22.22 1.82 -6.20
N LEU A 297 21.97 0.51 -6.19
CA LEU A 297 22.39 -0.38 -7.28
C LEU A 297 21.60 -0.15 -8.57
N ILE A 298 20.28 0.04 -8.50
CA ILE A 298 19.48 0.24 -9.73
C ILE A 298 19.82 1.54 -10.44
N ARG A 299 20.23 2.57 -9.69
CA ARG A 299 20.68 3.83 -10.27
C ARG A 299 21.96 3.62 -11.08
N LEU A 300 22.96 2.95 -10.52
CA LEU A 300 24.21 2.65 -11.24
C LEU A 300 23.97 1.82 -12.51
N ILE A 301 23.05 0.85 -12.45
CA ILE A 301 22.61 0.09 -13.63
C ILE A 301 21.96 1.01 -14.67
N ASN A 302 21.06 1.91 -14.26
CA ASN A 302 20.37 2.81 -15.20
C ASN A 302 21.27 3.95 -15.72
N ASP A 303 22.35 4.29 -15.01
CA ASP A 303 23.37 5.25 -15.45
C ASP A 303 24.45 4.59 -16.33
N GLY A 304 24.37 3.28 -16.59
CA GLY A 304 25.38 2.55 -17.37
C GLY A 304 26.76 2.53 -16.71
N SER A 305 26.83 2.82 -15.41
CA SER A 305 28.06 2.90 -14.63
C SER A 305 28.51 1.51 -14.17
N TRP A 306 28.73 0.60 -15.12
CA TRP A 306 28.91 -0.84 -14.86
C TRP A 306 30.05 -1.16 -13.89
N LYS A 307 31.19 -0.49 -14.03
CA LYS A 307 32.32 -0.68 -13.11
C LYS A 307 31.93 -0.34 -11.67
N LYS A 308 31.39 0.87 -11.45
CA LYS A 308 30.91 1.31 -10.13
C LYS A 308 29.81 0.40 -9.59
N PHE A 309 28.95 -0.13 -10.46
CA PHE A 309 27.92 -1.08 -10.08
C PHE A 309 28.53 -2.38 -9.52
N TRP A 310 29.50 -2.98 -10.20
CA TRP A 310 30.15 -4.20 -9.74
C TRP A 310 30.95 -3.97 -8.45
N ASP A 311 31.73 -2.89 -8.37
CA ASP A 311 32.47 -2.50 -7.16
C ASP A 311 31.49 -2.37 -5.97
N ARG A 312 30.37 -1.65 -6.15
CA ARG A 312 29.36 -1.47 -5.10
C ARG A 312 28.61 -2.76 -4.78
N LEU A 313 28.36 -3.62 -5.76
CA LEU A 313 27.69 -4.91 -5.56
C LEU A 313 28.52 -5.80 -4.62
N GLU A 314 29.84 -5.85 -4.83
CA GLU A 314 30.78 -6.60 -3.99
C GLU A 314 30.83 -6.04 -2.56
N GLU A 315 30.88 -4.71 -2.40
CA GLU A 315 30.81 -4.05 -1.09
C GLU A 315 29.53 -4.43 -0.33
N GLU A 316 28.38 -4.32 -0.98
CA GLU A 316 27.08 -4.64 -0.37
C GLU A 316 26.98 -6.13 -0.03
N GLN A 317 27.55 -7.00 -0.87
CA GLN A 317 27.55 -8.45 -0.62
C GLN A 317 28.43 -8.84 0.56
N ALA A 318 29.57 -8.16 0.76
CA ALA A 318 30.50 -8.42 1.86
C ALA A 318 29.91 -8.08 3.24
N ILE A 319 29.08 -7.03 3.33
CA ILE A 319 28.48 -6.58 4.59
C ILE A 319 27.09 -7.20 4.87
N CYS A 320 26.55 -7.97 3.94
CA CYS A 320 25.18 -8.46 3.99
C CYS A 320 25.02 -9.75 4.81
N ALA A 321 24.58 -9.61 6.05
CA ALA A 321 24.21 -10.75 6.90
C ALA A 321 22.78 -11.28 6.63
N VAL A 322 21.86 -10.41 6.18
CA VAL A 322 20.43 -10.72 6.07
C VAL A 322 20.09 -11.35 4.73
N HIS A 323 19.50 -12.55 4.75
CA HIS A 323 19.21 -13.32 3.53
C HIS A 323 18.32 -12.59 2.52
N GLY A 324 17.29 -11.88 2.99
CA GLY A 324 16.43 -11.08 2.12
C GLY A 324 17.18 -9.96 1.37
N VAL A 325 18.22 -9.38 1.98
CA VAL A 325 19.06 -8.36 1.34
C VAL A 325 19.94 -9.02 0.27
N LYS A 326 20.46 -10.24 0.52
CA LYS A 326 21.20 -11.02 -0.49
C LYS A 326 20.37 -11.26 -1.75
N LEU A 327 19.09 -11.61 -1.58
CA LEU A 327 18.18 -11.75 -2.72
C LEU A 327 17.97 -10.41 -3.46
N VAL A 328 17.87 -9.28 -2.75
CA VAL A 328 17.82 -7.96 -3.41
C VAL A 328 19.08 -7.70 -4.25
N ILE A 329 20.27 -7.94 -3.69
CA ILE A 329 21.56 -7.80 -4.39
C ILE A 329 21.58 -8.69 -5.65
N LEU A 330 21.22 -9.97 -5.49
CA LEU A 330 21.18 -10.93 -6.59
C LEU A 330 20.18 -10.50 -7.69
N SER A 331 19.01 -9.94 -7.31
CA SER A 331 18.06 -9.41 -8.30
C SER A 331 18.65 -8.29 -9.16
N LYS A 332 19.57 -7.48 -8.60
CA LYS A 332 20.26 -6.41 -9.34
C LYS A 332 21.36 -6.94 -10.22
N LYS A 333 22.09 -7.95 -9.76
CA LYS A 333 23.04 -8.71 -10.59
C LYS A 333 22.33 -9.30 -11.83
N ILE A 334 21.20 -9.97 -11.65
CA ILE A 334 20.37 -10.50 -12.75
C ILE A 334 19.93 -9.37 -13.70
N THR A 335 19.47 -8.24 -13.14
CA THR A 335 19.04 -7.06 -13.92
C THR A 335 20.17 -6.49 -14.77
N ALA A 336 21.38 -6.38 -14.23
CA ALA A 336 22.54 -5.91 -14.96
C ALA A 336 22.87 -6.87 -16.13
N TYR A 337 22.91 -8.17 -15.86
CA TYR A 337 23.24 -9.16 -16.89
C TYR A 337 22.29 -9.15 -18.08
N PHE A 338 20.96 -9.14 -17.86
CA PHE A 338 20.05 -9.14 -19.01
C PHE A 338 20.07 -7.80 -19.76
N LYS A 339 20.35 -6.67 -19.10
CA LYS A 339 20.53 -5.37 -19.78
C LYS A 339 21.80 -5.31 -20.64
N LEU A 340 22.84 -6.04 -20.23
CA LEU A 340 24.07 -6.24 -20.99
C LEU A 340 23.93 -7.31 -22.08
N GLY A 341 22.79 -8.00 -22.16
CA GLY A 341 22.57 -9.10 -23.10
C GLY A 341 23.18 -10.44 -22.68
N ASN A 342 23.72 -10.56 -21.47
CA ASN A 342 24.26 -11.80 -20.95
C ASN A 342 23.15 -12.67 -20.33
N PHE A 343 22.33 -13.26 -21.18
CA PHE A 343 21.14 -14.00 -20.77
C PHE A 343 21.44 -15.33 -20.06
N GLU A 344 22.61 -15.93 -20.29
CA GLU A 344 23.04 -17.16 -19.61
C GLU A 344 23.37 -16.88 -18.14
N GLU A 345 24.16 -15.83 -17.87
CA GLU A 345 24.43 -15.38 -16.50
C GLU A 345 23.18 -14.93 -15.77
N ALA A 346 22.27 -14.23 -16.47
CA ALA A 346 20.98 -13.86 -15.89
C ALA A 346 20.16 -15.10 -15.50
N GLN A 347 20.18 -16.16 -16.32
CA GLN A 347 19.49 -17.41 -16.03
C GLN A 347 20.11 -18.16 -14.85
N ARG A 348 21.44 -18.26 -14.79
CA ARG A 348 22.17 -18.81 -13.63
C ARG A 348 21.79 -18.07 -12.34
N GLY A 349 21.78 -16.74 -12.40
CA GLY A 349 21.36 -15.91 -11.27
C GLY A 349 19.91 -16.14 -10.86
N MET A 350 19.00 -16.39 -11.81
CA MET A 350 17.59 -16.74 -11.50
C MET A 350 17.46 -18.09 -10.77
N GLU A 351 18.28 -19.07 -11.13
CA GLU A 351 18.32 -20.38 -10.43
C GLU A 351 18.83 -20.23 -9.00
N GLU A 352 19.90 -19.46 -8.81
CA GLU A 352 20.42 -19.11 -7.48
C GLU A 352 19.36 -18.35 -6.67
N TYR A 353 18.68 -17.38 -7.29
CA TYR A 353 17.63 -16.59 -6.64
C TYR A 353 16.50 -17.48 -6.16
N ARG A 354 16.01 -18.40 -6.99
CA ARG A 354 14.92 -19.32 -6.65
C ARG A 354 15.29 -20.23 -5.48
N SER A 355 16.50 -20.79 -5.48
CA SER A 355 17.04 -21.59 -4.37
C SER A 355 17.10 -20.78 -3.07
N GLY A 356 17.38 -19.48 -3.17
CA GLY A 356 17.41 -18.56 -2.04
C GLY A 356 16.04 -18.22 -1.45
N ILE A 357 14.94 -18.29 -2.21
CA ILE A 357 13.60 -17.87 -1.73
C ILE A 357 13.17 -18.64 -0.49
N ALA A 358 13.45 -19.94 -0.41
CA ALA A 358 13.02 -20.79 0.71
C ALA A 358 13.63 -20.39 2.06
N GLN A 359 14.76 -19.68 2.04
CA GLN A 359 15.48 -19.23 3.24
C GLN A 359 15.12 -17.77 3.62
N SER A 360 14.26 -17.11 2.83
CA SER A 360 13.87 -15.72 3.07
C SER A 360 12.70 -15.66 4.04
N GLU A 361 12.85 -14.87 5.12
CA GLU A 361 11.75 -14.50 6.01
C GLU A 361 10.64 -13.73 5.25
N ASP A 362 11.04 -13.02 4.19
CA ASP A 362 10.16 -12.22 3.32
C ASP A 362 9.83 -12.99 2.03
N ARG A 363 9.35 -14.23 2.17
CA ARG A 363 9.11 -15.16 1.05
C ARG A 363 8.21 -14.56 -0.04
N MET A 364 7.06 -13.98 0.33
CA MET A 364 6.10 -13.41 -0.63
C MET A 364 6.69 -12.24 -1.44
N ILE A 365 7.48 -11.37 -0.80
CA ILE A 365 8.21 -10.28 -1.46
C ILE A 365 9.23 -10.85 -2.44
N SER A 366 9.92 -11.92 -2.03
CA SER A 366 10.95 -12.58 -2.83
C SER A 366 10.36 -13.28 -4.06
N GLU A 367 9.23 -14.00 -3.91
CA GLU A 367 8.46 -14.64 -4.99
C GLU A 367 7.90 -13.59 -5.96
N THR A 368 7.31 -12.50 -5.46
CA THR A 368 6.83 -11.40 -6.30
C THR A 368 7.94 -10.82 -7.17
N ARG A 369 9.13 -10.64 -6.58
CA ARG A 369 10.30 -10.16 -7.31
C ARG A 369 10.81 -11.20 -8.32
N GLU A 370 10.69 -12.50 -8.05
CA GLU A 370 10.98 -13.55 -9.03
C GLU A 370 10.10 -13.41 -10.28
N PHE A 371 8.78 -13.23 -10.10
CA PHE A 371 7.85 -13.01 -11.22
C PHE A 371 8.20 -11.75 -12.03
N LEU A 372 8.55 -10.66 -11.34
CA LEU A 372 9.02 -9.44 -11.99
C LEU A 372 10.30 -9.67 -12.82
N LEU A 373 11.28 -10.38 -12.26
CA LEU A 373 12.55 -10.67 -12.94
C LEU A 373 12.34 -11.56 -14.16
N ASN A 374 11.58 -12.65 -14.03
CA ASN A 374 11.24 -13.53 -15.16
C ASN A 374 10.52 -12.74 -16.27
N SER A 375 9.54 -11.92 -15.91
CA SER A 375 8.83 -11.08 -16.87
C SER A 375 9.78 -10.12 -17.59
N ALA A 376 10.67 -9.42 -16.87
CA ALA A 376 11.63 -8.50 -17.47
C ALA A 376 12.68 -9.21 -18.35
N LEU A 377 13.16 -10.38 -17.92
CA LEU A 377 14.13 -11.20 -18.66
C LEU A 377 13.54 -11.70 -19.98
N GLU A 378 12.34 -12.30 -19.94
CA GLU A 378 11.66 -12.79 -21.14
C GLU A 378 11.33 -11.66 -22.12
N ARG A 379 10.95 -10.47 -21.61
CA ARG A 379 10.78 -9.29 -22.48
C ARG A 379 12.09 -8.95 -23.18
N SER A 380 13.20 -8.93 -22.45
CA SER A 380 14.52 -8.57 -22.98
C SER A 380 15.03 -9.56 -24.04
N ARG A 381 14.61 -10.84 -23.94
CA ARG A 381 14.84 -11.87 -24.96
C ARG A 381 13.94 -11.73 -26.19
N GLY A 382 12.86 -10.94 -26.11
CA GLY A 382 11.84 -10.80 -27.15
C GLY A 382 10.66 -11.77 -27.00
N ASN A 383 10.59 -12.55 -25.92
CA ASN A 383 9.53 -13.51 -25.64
C ASN A 383 8.34 -12.84 -24.93
N ILE A 384 7.66 -11.93 -25.64
CA ILE A 384 6.66 -11.02 -25.04
C ILE A 384 5.47 -11.76 -24.41
N ARG A 385 5.01 -12.86 -25.02
CA ARG A 385 3.89 -13.66 -24.49
C ARG A 385 4.25 -14.34 -23.16
N GLU A 386 5.43 -14.95 -23.05
CA GLU A 386 5.89 -15.55 -21.79
C GLU A 386 6.16 -14.46 -20.73
N SER A 387 6.72 -13.32 -21.14
CA SER A 387 6.86 -12.15 -20.27
C SER A 387 5.53 -11.70 -19.65
N TYR A 388 4.47 -11.66 -20.46
CA TYR A 388 3.11 -11.31 -20.02
C TYR A 388 2.56 -12.34 -19.05
N LYS A 389 2.70 -13.64 -19.38
CA LYS A 389 2.27 -14.75 -18.51
C LYS A 389 2.94 -14.72 -17.14
N HIS A 390 4.26 -14.50 -17.07
CA HIS A 390 4.95 -14.30 -15.79
C HIS A 390 4.41 -13.10 -15.01
N GLY A 391 4.16 -11.98 -15.71
CA GLY A 391 3.59 -10.78 -15.11
C GLY A 391 2.17 -10.99 -14.56
N LEU A 392 1.32 -11.78 -15.22
CA LEU A 392 0.00 -12.13 -14.71
C LEU A 392 0.06 -13.10 -13.52
N ASN A 393 0.93 -14.10 -13.57
CA ASN A 393 1.01 -15.13 -12.53
C ASN A 393 1.38 -14.57 -11.15
N GLY A 394 2.21 -13.52 -11.09
CA GLY A 394 2.55 -12.88 -9.82
C GLY A 394 1.57 -11.79 -9.36
N LEU A 395 0.54 -11.44 -10.14
CA LEU A 395 -0.36 -10.33 -9.84
C LEU A 395 -1.12 -10.54 -8.52
N SER A 396 -1.58 -11.77 -8.26
CA SER A 396 -2.28 -12.10 -7.02
C SER A 396 -1.42 -11.95 -5.76
N LEU A 397 -0.09 -12.15 -5.87
CA LEU A 397 0.85 -11.92 -4.78
C LEU A 397 1.12 -10.42 -4.58
N VAL A 398 1.30 -9.68 -5.68
CA VAL A 398 1.48 -8.22 -5.65
C VAL A 398 0.32 -7.53 -4.94
N GLU A 399 -0.90 -7.98 -5.20
CA GLU A 399 -2.12 -7.46 -4.56
C GLU A 399 -2.20 -7.74 -3.07
N GLN A 400 -1.34 -8.61 -2.51
CA GLN A 400 -1.23 -8.87 -1.07
C GLN A 400 -0.09 -8.08 -0.40
N ILE A 401 0.85 -7.52 -1.17
CA ILE A 401 1.97 -6.74 -0.65
C ILE A 401 1.53 -5.29 -0.41
N PRO A 402 1.98 -4.63 0.69
CA PRO A 402 1.81 -3.19 0.90
C PRO A 402 2.29 -2.34 -0.28
N THR A 403 1.80 -1.11 -0.34
CA THR A 403 2.32 -0.09 -1.24
C THR A 403 3.84 0.09 -1.03
N GLY A 404 4.58 0.27 -2.12
CA GLY A 404 6.04 0.40 -2.10
C GLY A 404 6.69 0.16 -3.46
N MET A 405 7.99 0.41 -3.56
CA MET A 405 8.71 0.42 -4.85
C MET A 405 8.61 -0.89 -5.63
N LEU A 406 8.58 -2.04 -4.96
CA LEU A 406 8.45 -3.34 -5.65
C LEU A 406 7.11 -3.45 -6.38
N VAL A 407 6.01 -3.04 -5.74
CA VAL A 407 4.67 -3.07 -6.32
C VAL A 407 4.57 -2.09 -7.49
N VAL A 408 5.14 -0.89 -7.33
CA VAL A 408 5.26 0.10 -8.42
C VAL A 408 6.01 -0.49 -9.62
N GLN A 409 7.19 -1.08 -9.38
CA GLN A 409 8.01 -1.69 -10.41
C GLN A 409 7.26 -2.82 -11.12
N TYR A 410 6.48 -3.60 -10.36
CA TYR A 410 5.67 -4.68 -10.89
C TYR A 410 4.58 -4.18 -11.83
N TYR A 411 3.70 -3.27 -11.36
CA TYR A 411 2.63 -2.71 -12.18
C TYR A 411 3.18 -1.97 -13.39
N SER A 412 4.24 -1.17 -13.23
CA SER A 412 4.92 -0.51 -14.33
C SER A 412 5.48 -1.51 -15.35
N ASN A 413 6.07 -2.62 -14.90
CA ASN A 413 6.59 -3.65 -15.78
C ASN A 413 5.47 -4.37 -16.54
N LEU A 414 4.39 -4.78 -15.86
CA LEU A 414 3.24 -5.43 -16.49
C LEU A 414 2.59 -4.52 -17.54
N ALA A 415 2.33 -3.26 -17.20
CA ALA A 415 1.80 -2.26 -18.12
C ALA A 415 2.71 -2.06 -19.34
N THR A 416 4.02 -2.05 -19.13
CA THR A 416 5.02 -1.99 -20.20
C THR A 416 4.93 -3.20 -21.13
N VAL A 417 4.85 -4.41 -20.58
CA VAL A 417 4.75 -5.65 -21.36
C VAL A 417 3.46 -5.68 -22.17
N ILE A 418 2.33 -5.25 -21.58
CA ILE A 418 1.05 -5.11 -22.29
C ILE A 418 1.19 -4.09 -23.43
N THR A 419 1.91 -2.99 -23.20
CA THR A 419 2.17 -1.97 -24.24
C THR A 419 2.98 -2.53 -25.41
N VAL A 420 3.93 -3.43 -25.16
CA VAL A 420 4.65 -4.15 -26.24
C VAL A 420 3.73 -5.18 -26.91
N LEU A 421 2.93 -5.91 -26.14
CA LEU A 421 2.01 -6.93 -26.66
C LEU A 421 0.96 -6.33 -27.60
N LEU A 422 0.46 -5.12 -27.29
CA LEU A 422 -0.44 -4.34 -28.15
C LEU A 422 0.05 -4.13 -29.58
N GLU A 423 1.36 -4.12 -29.77
CA GLU A 423 1.98 -3.95 -31.08
C GLU A 423 2.08 -5.26 -31.85
N CYS A 424 2.23 -6.36 -31.11
CA CYS A 424 2.32 -7.70 -31.67
C CYS A 424 0.95 -8.34 -31.95
N ASP A 425 -0.09 -7.95 -31.18
CA ASP A 425 -1.41 -8.57 -31.22
C ASP A 425 -2.47 -7.61 -31.77
N GLY A 426 -3.04 -7.95 -32.93
CA GLY A 426 -4.01 -7.13 -33.66
C GLY A 426 -5.41 -7.15 -33.06
N GLU A 427 -5.82 -8.24 -32.42
CA GLU A 427 -7.25 -8.53 -32.20
C GLU A 427 -7.84 -7.93 -30.92
N ASN A 428 -7.01 -7.45 -29.98
CA ASN A 428 -7.48 -6.95 -28.67
C ASN A 428 -6.93 -5.56 -28.29
N LYS A 429 -6.57 -4.74 -29.28
CA LYS A 429 -5.89 -3.45 -29.05
C LYS A 429 -6.59 -2.52 -28.05
N LYS A 430 -7.92 -2.44 -28.09
CA LYS A 430 -8.67 -1.54 -27.19
C LYS A 430 -8.61 -2.03 -25.74
N VAL A 431 -8.80 -3.33 -25.50
CA VAL A 431 -8.83 -3.94 -24.16
C VAL A 431 -7.46 -3.85 -23.52
N LEU A 432 -6.42 -4.30 -24.23
CA LEU A 432 -5.05 -4.27 -23.74
C LEU A 432 -4.57 -2.82 -23.49
N LYS A 433 -5.01 -1.82 -24.28
CA LYS A 433 -4.70 -0.40 -24.02
C LYS A 433 -5.31 0.06 -22.70
N GLN A 434 -6.58 -0.26 -22.46
CA GLN A 434 -7.24 0.08 -21.19
C GLN A 434 -6.57 -0.61 -19.99
N GLU A 435 -6.16 -1.86 -20.16
CA GLU A 435 -5.45 -2.62 -19.15
C GLU A 435 -4.07 -2.02 -18.82
N ALA A 436 -3.30 -1.63 -19.84
CA ALA A 436 -2.03 -0.94 -19.64
C ALA A 436 -2.22 0.40 -18.90
N ILE A 437 -3.22 1.20 -19.27
CA ILE A 437 -3.57 2.45 -18.57
C ILE A 437 -3.89 2.17 -17.10
N TYR A 438 -4.73 1.15 -16.83
CA TYR A 438 -5.09 0.77 -15.47
C TYR A 438 -3.86 0.44 -14.62
N PHE A 439 -2.93 -0.36 -15.14
CA PHE A 439 -1.73 -0.72 -14.38
C PHE A 439 -0.75 0.45 -14.23
N PHE A 440 -0.62 1.36 -15.20
CA PHE A 440 0.15 2.58 -15.01
C PHE A 440 -0.47 3.49 -13.95
N GLN A 441 -1.80 3.64 -13.93
CA GLN A 441 -2.50 4.40 -12.89
C GLN A 441 -2.28 3.79 -11.50
N LYS A 442 -2.35 2.46 -11.37
CA LYS A 442 -1.98 1.75 -10.14
C LYS A 442 -0.53 2.03 -9.72
N ALA A 443 0.41 2.03 -10.66
CA ALA A 443 1.79 2.37 -10.35
C ALA A 443 1.94 3.81 -9.84
N VAL A 444 1.20 4.79 -10.40
CA VAL A 444 1.19 6.19 -9.91
C VAL A 444 0.58 6.28 -8.51
N GLU A 445 -0.58 5.65 -8.27
CA GLU A 445 -1.23 5.62 -6.95
C GLU A 445 -0.25 5.11 -5.89
N HIS A 446 0.39 3.97 -6.16
CA HIS A 446 1.35 3.37 -5.24
C HIS A 446 2.65 4.19 -5.10
N LEU A 447 3.00 5.01 -6.09
CA LEU A 447 4.16 5.90 -6.01
C LEU A 447 3.93 7.06 -5.05
N GLU A 448 2.71 7.59 -4.92
CA GLU A 448 2.45 8.66 -3.97
C GLU A 448 2.69 8.18 -2.53
N ASP A 449 2.23 6.96 -2.23
CA ASP A 449 2.36 6.33 -0.90
C ASP A 449 3.76 5.71 -0.64
N ALA A 450 4.62 5.60 -1.65
CA ALA A 450 5.94 5.01 -1.50
C ALA A 450 6.89 5.96 -0.74
N ASN A 451 7.29 5.59 0.48
CA ASN A 451 8.27 6.31 1.33
C ASN A 451 9.73 5.86 1.08
N ASP A 452 10.03 5.48 -0.15
CA ASP A 452 11.30 4.89 -0.53
C ASP A 452 12.38 5.95 -0.82
N PHE A 453 13.61 5.49 -1.12
CA PHE A 453 14.73 6.33 -1.56
C PHE A 453 14.30 7.30 -2.68
N LEU A 454 14.25 8.60 -2.35
CA LEU A 454 13.66 9.65 -3.21
C LEU A 454 14.15 9.57 -4.67
N PRO A 455 15.46 9.44 -4.96
CA PRO A 455 15.91 9.35 -6.35
C PRO A 455 15.30 8.16 -7.12
N SER A 456 15.07 7.03 -6.48
CA SER A 456 14.40 5.89 -7.12
C SER A 456 12.91 6.13 -7.32
N LYS A 457 12.24 6.83 -6.39
CA LYS A 457 10.83 7.23 -6.54
C LYS A 457 10.65 8.11 -7.77
N PHE A 458 11.49 9.14 -7.94
CA PHE A 458 11.42 10.02 -9.10
C PHE A 458 11.84 9.34 -10.42
N ASP A 459 12.84 8.45 -10.41
CA ASP A 459 13.17 7.62 -11.59
C ASP A 459 11.97 6.76 -12.04
N GLN A 460 11.20 6.21 -11.10
CA GLN A 460 9.98 5.46 -11.43
C GLN A 460 8.83 6.37 -11.87
N LYS A 461 8.64 7.55 -11.27
CA LYS A 461 7.65 8.54 -11.76
C LYS A 461 7.94 8.90 -13.23
N GLN A 462 9.20 9.24 -13.53
CA GLN A 462 9.67 9.49 -14.90
C GLN A 462 9.41 8.29 -15.81
N LYS A 463 9.77 7.07 -15.40
CA LYS A 463 9.51 5.84 -16.16
C LYS A 463 8.04 5.68 -16.54
N VAL A 464 7.15 5.80 -15.55
CA VAL A 464 5.71 5.60 -15.74
C VAL A 464 5.15 6.61 -16.72
N HIS A 465 5.51 7.89 -16.59
CA HIS A 465 5.07 8.92 -17.51
C HIS A 465 5.64 8.77 -18.92
N ILE A 466 6.92 8.43 -19.07
CA ILE A 466 7.52 8.15 -20.38
C ILE A 466 6.80 6.97 -21.06
N ASN A 467 6.50 5.90 -20.32
CA ASN A 467 5.80 4.74 -20.88
C ASN A 467 4.33 5.00 -21.19
N LEU A 468 3.64 5.83 -20.39
CA LEU A 468 2.30 6.33 -20.73
C LEU A 468 2.33 7.15 -22.04
N ALA A 469 3.34 8.00 -22.23
CA ALA A 469 3.50 8.73 -23.48
C ALA A 469 3.66 7.79 -24.68
N PHE A 470 4.49 6.74 -24.57
CA PHE A 470 4.59 5.70 -25.61
C PHE A 470 3.22 5.07 -25.93
N LEU A 471 2.48 4.66 -24.90
CA LEU A 471 1.15 4.03 -25.05
C LEU A 471 0.16 4.94 -25.79
N HIS A 472 0.11 6.23 -25.45
CA HIS A 472 -0.73 7.21 -26.13
C HIS A 472 -0.28 7.48 -27.56
N LEU A 473 1.03 7.43 -27.84
CA LEU A 473 1.58 7.49 -29.20
C LEU A 473 1.38 6.20 -30.02
N GLY A 474 0.66 5.22 -29.45
CA GLY A 474 0.35 3.95 -30.09
C GLY A 474 1.59 3.13 -30.39
N CYS A 475 2.56 3.13 -29.47
CA CYS A 475 3.81 2.37 -29.61
C CYS A 475 4.42 1.97 -28.26
N SER A 476 5.53 1.24 -28.29
CA SER A 476 6.37 0.89 -27.15
C SER A 476 7.84 1.24 -27.42
N PHE A 477 8.67 1.28 -26.37
CA PHE A 477 10.11 1.46 -26.55
C PHE A 477 10.80 0.22 -27.15
N ALA A 478 10.16 -0.95 -27.19
CA ALA A 478 10.71 -2.17 -27.80
C ALA A 478 10.37 -2.29 -29.30
N SER A 479 9.54 -1.37 -29.80
CA SER A 479 8.92 -1.42 -31.11
C SER A 479 9.79 -0.99 -32.28
N HIS A 480 9.33 -1.37 -33.47
CA HIS A 480 9.68 -0.70 -34.71
C HIS A 480 8.85 0.59 -34.79
N ALA A 481 9.46 1.71 -35.18
CA ALA A 481 8.77 3.01 -35.31
C ALA A 481 7.55 3.03 -36.29
N ARG A 482 7.28 1.91 -36.98
CA ARG A 482 6.14 1.70 -37.86
C ARG A 482 4.96 1.10 -37.07
N ALA A 483 4.16 1.95 -36.44
CA ALA A 483 2.76 1.59 -36.19
C ALA A 483 1.89 2.23 -37.27
N GLU A 484 1.26 1.38 -38.07
CA GLU A 484 0.51 1.72 -39.30
C GLU A 484 -0.71 2.61 -39.04
N THR A 485 -1.24 2.58 -37.81
CA THR A 485 -2.40 3.39 -37.43
C THR A 485 -1.99 4.81 -37.11
N ARG A 486 -2.66 5.76 -37.75
CA ARG A 486 -2.64 7.19 -37.38
C ARG A 486 -3.10 7.34 -35.93
N VAL A 487 -2.47 8.25 -35.19
CA VAL A 487 -2.80 8.55 -33.79
C VAL A 487 -3.59 9.86 -33.77
N GLU A 488 -4.71 9.86 -33.05
CA GLU A 488 -5.57 11.04 -32.91
C GLU A 488 -4.84 12.18 -32.17
N ASP A 489 -5.20 13.43 -32.48
CA ASP A 489 -4.56 14.60 -31.88
C ASP A 489 -4.73 14.65 -30.35
N SER A 490 -5.88 14.19 -29.82
CA SER A 490 -6.13 14.10 -28.37
C SER A 490 -5.16 13.14 -27.65
N GLU A 491 -4.78 12.05 -28.30
CA GLU A 491 -3.81 11.08 -27.77
C GLU A 491 -2.39 11.67 -27.83
N ILE A 492 -2.07 12.44 -28.87
CA ILE A 492 -0.83 13.21 -28.96
C ILE A 492 -0.73 14.22 -27.82
N GLU A 493 -1.83 14.90 -27.47
CA GLU A 493 -1.88 15.86 -26.35
C GLU A 493 -1.65 15.19 -24.99
N GLU A 494 -2.28 14.03 -24.73
CA GLU A 494 -2.01 13.26 -23.50
C GLU A 494 -0.55 12.77 -23.43
N ALA A 495 0.03 12.35 -24.55
CA ALA A 495 1.45 12.00 -24.59
C ALA A 495 2.36 13.20 -24.25
N VAL A 496 2.03 14.39 -24.74
CA VAL A 496 2.76 15.63 -24.43
C VAL A 496 2.67 15.96 -22.94
N LYS A 497 1.49 15.85 -22.35
CA LYS A 497 1.26 16.08 -20.92
C LYS A 497 2.11 15.13 -20.06
N HIS A 498 2.21 13.86 -20.42
CA HIS A 498 3.06 12.92 -19.70
C HIS A 498 4.56 13.20 -19.88
N LEU A 499 5.02 13.56 -21.08
CA LEU A 499 6.43 13.96 -21.26
C LEU A 499 6.77 15.23 -20.47
N ASN A 500 5.86 16.21 -20.43
CA ASN A 500 6.03 17.40 -19.62
C ASN A 500 6.05 17.08 -18.11
N ALA A 501 5.25 16.12 -17.64
CA ALA A 501 5.31 15.67 -16.25
C ALA A 501 6.68 15.06 -15.92
N ALA A 502 7.29 14.30 -16.84
CA ALA A 502 8.65 13.79 -16.67
C ALA A 502 9.69 14.94 -16.61
N ASP A 503 9.52 15.98 -17.42
CA ASP A 503 10.37 17.19 -17.40
C ASP A 503 10.25 17.97 -16.09
N THR A 504 9.04 18.07 -15.54
CA THR A 504 8.80 18.73 -14.24
C THR A 504 9.69 18.13 -13.15
N TYR A 505 9.83 16.81 -13.08
CA TYR A 505 10.72 16.17 -12.09
C TYR A 505 12.20 16.49 -12.30
N VAL A 506 12.64 16.70 -13.55
CA VAL A 506 14.01 17.15 -13.83
C VAL A 506 14.19 18.59 -13.32
N ASN A 507 13.20 19.45 -13.56
CA ASN A 507 13.22 20.84 -13.07
C ASN A 507 13.15 20.93 -11.53
N GLU A 508 12.57 19.93 -10.87
CA GLU A 508 12.58 19.77 -9.41
C GLU A 508 13.94 19.25 -8.87
N GLY A 509 14.94 19.03 -9.73
CA GLY A 509 16.29 18.61 -9.35
C GLY A 509 16.54 17.10 -9.45
N TYR A 510 15.59 16.30 -9.93
CA TYR A 510 15.75 14.86 -10.08
C TYR A 510 16.17 14.51 -11.51
N ALA A 511 17.48 14.56 -11.76
CA ALA A 511 18.06 14.21 -13.06
C ALA A 511 17.65 12.80 -13.52
N MET A 512 17.28 12.67 -14.80
CA MET A 512 17.04 11.39 -15.43
C MET A 512 18.33 10.58 -15.50
N THR A 513 18.23 9.27 -15.27
CA THR A 513 19.31 8.32 -15.55
C THR A 513 19.54 8.18 -17.05
N ASP A 514 20.73 7.78 -17.49
CA ASP A 514 21.05 7.66 -18.93
C ASP A 514 20.06 6.73 -19.67
N TYR A 515 19.64 5.63 -19.01
CA TYR A 515 18.62 4.74 -19.52
C TYR A 515 17.25 5.43 -19.71
N ARG A 516 16.86 6.30 -18.77
CA ARG A 516 15.60 7.08 -18.88
C ARG A 516 15.71 8.14 -19.96
N VAL A 517 16.85 8.79 -20.12
CA VAL A 517 17.09 9.74 -21.22
C VAL A 517 16.93 9.05 -22.57
N CYS A 518 17.44 7.82 -22.73
CA CYS A 518 17.20 7.02 -23.94
C CYS A 518 15.70 6.86 -24.23
N GLN A 519 14.93 6.40 -23.24
CA GLN A 519 13.49 6.18 -23.38
C GLN A 519 12.73 7.48 -23.67
N TYR A 520 13.07 8.55 -22.96
CA TYR A 520 12.48 9.87 -23.14
C TYR A 520 12.74 10.42 -24.55
N CYS A 521 13.98 10.32 -25.04
CA CYS A 521 14.36 10.76 -26.38
C CYS A 521 13.62 9.95 -27.46
N LEU A 522 13.49 8.64 -27.29
CA LEU A 522 12.67 7.81 -28.18
C LEU A 522 11.19 8.23 -28.17
N ALA A 523 10.60 8.49 -27.00
CA ALA A 523 9.21 8.95 -26.92
C ALA A 523 9.02 10.32 -27.60
N ARG A 524 9.95 11.26 -27.40
CA ARG A 524 9.99 12.55 -28.12
C ARG A 524 10.12 12.34 -29.63
N SER A 525 10.99 11.44 -30.07
CA SER A 525 11.16 11.09 -31.48
C SER A 525 9.84 10.64 -32.11
N VAL A 526 9.14 9.70 -31.46
CA VAL A 526 7.86 9.21 -31.94
C VAL A 526 6.78 10.31 -31.90
N LEU A 527 6.77 11.16 -30.87
CA LEU A 527 5.86 12.30 -30.79
C LEU A 527 5.97 13.21 -32.03
N PHE A 528 7.20 13.58 -32.41
CA PHE A 528 7.44 14.42 -33.59
C PHE A 528 6.97 13.72 -34.87
N TYR A 529 7.24 12.42 -34.99
CA TYR A 529 6.76 11.63 -36.11
C TYR A 529 5.23 11.59 -36.19
N ARG A 530 4.51 11.32 -35.09
CA ARG A 530 3.04 11.31 -35.06
C ARG A 530 2.44 12.65 -35.44
N ARG A 531 3.00 13.75 -34.93
CA ARG A 531 2.60 15.11 -35.34
C ARG A 531 2.77 15.31 -36.85
N SER A 532 3.85 14.79 -37.44
CA SER A 532 4.09 14.88 -38.89
C SER A 532 3.08 14.10 -39.73
N GLN A 533 2.49 13.04 -39.18
CA GLN A 533 1.43 12.26 -39.84
C GLN A 533 0.08 12.99 -39.84
N ASN A 534 -0.16 13.88 -38.87
CA ASN A 534 -1.42 14.60 -38.74
C ASN A 534 -1.47 15.92 -39.53
N LEU A 535 -0.33 16.37 -40.09
CA LEU A 535 -0.27 17.57 -40.92
C LEU A 535 -0.98 17.39 -42.27
N LYS A 536 -1.56 18.48 -42.77
CA LYS A 536 -2.18 18.50 -44.10
C LYS A 536 -1.10 18.43 -45.19
N PRO A 537 -1.40 17.91 -46.40
CA PRO A 537 -0.43 17.87 -47.51
C PRO A 537 0.17 19.23 -47.92
N ALA A 538 -0.52 20.34 -47.61
CA ALA A 538 -0.03 21.69 -47.84
C ALA A 538 1.18 22.05 -46.95
N GLU A 539 1.31 21.45 -45.77
CA GLU A 539 2.31 21.78 -44.73
C GLU A 539 3.61 20.96 -44.87
N ILE A 540 4.08 20.73 -46.11
CA ILE A 540 5.21 19.82 -46.37
C ILE A 540 6.52 20.24 -45.70
N GLU A 541 6.79 21.54 -45.59
CA GLU A 541 8.01 22.06 -44.95
C GLU A 541 7.99 21.83 -43.44
N ARG A 542 6.82 22.04 -42.81
CA ARG A 542 6.61 21.73 -41.39
C ARG A 542 6.74 20.23 -41.13
N LYS A 543 6.22 19.40 -42.05
CA LYS A 543 6.40 17.94 -41.99
C LYS A 543 7.87 17.55 -42.03
N GLU A 544 8.64 18.13 -42.95
CA GLU A 544 10.09 17.90 -43.05
C GLU A 544 10.83 18.28 -41.76
N TYR A 545 10.49 19.44 -41.18
CA TYR A 545 11.05 19.89 -39.90
C TYR A 545 10.76 18.90 -38.75
N LEU A 546 9.52 18.41 -38.64
CA LEU A 546 9.13 17.45 -37.61
C LEU A 546 9.87 16.11 -37.79
N LEU A 547 10.02 15.63 -39.03
CA LEU A 547 10.77 14.40 -39.33
C LEU A 547 12.27 14.54 -39.01
N LYS A 548 12.88 15.69 -39.32
CA LYS A 548 14.27 16.01 -38.92
C LYS A 548 14.42 16.03 -37.39
N SER A 549 13.42 16.56 -36.69
CA SER A 549 13.40 16.56 -35.22
C SER A 549 13.29 15.14 -34.66
N ALA A 550 12.44 14.28 -35.23
CA ALA A 550 12.36 12.86 -34.87
C ALA A 550 13.72 12.15 -35.07
N LEU A 551 14.35 12.34 -36.23
CA LEU A 551 15.68 11.79 -36.49
C LEU A 551 16.74 12.28 -35.49
N LYS A 552 16.71 13.57 -35.12
CA LYS A 552 17.62 14.12 -34.11
C LYS A 552 17.46 13.42 -32.76
N TYR A 553 16.24 13.28 -32.25
CA TYR A 553 16.01 12.65 -30.94
C TYR A 553 16.30 11.15 -30.94
N SER A 554 16.04 10.44 -32.04
CA SER A 554 16.41 9.02 -32.15
C SER A 554 17.93 8.81 -32.16
N LYS A 555 18.70 9.68 -32.83
CA LYS A 555 20.17 9.66 -32.79
C LYS A 555 20.70 9.95 -31.39
N GLN A 556 20.14 10.94 -30.69
CA GLN A 556 20.49 11.20 -29.29
C GLN A 556 20.23 9.96 -28.42
N ALA A 557 19.07 9.31 -28.56
CA ALA A 557 18.77 8.08 -27.83
C ALA A 557 19.80 6.96 -28.11
N GLU A 558 20.23 6.80 -29.37
CA GLU A 558 21.27 5.84 -29.77
C GLU A 558 22.63 6.17 -29.16
N GLU A 559 23.02 7.45 -29.11
CA GLU A 559 24.26 7.90 -28.47
C GLU A 559 24.29 7.56 -26.97
N PHE A 560 23.20 7.85 -26.24
CA PHE A 560 23.08 7.49 -24.82
C PHE A 560 23.07 5.97 -24.63
N ALA A 561 22.37 5.21 -25.49
CA ALA A 561 22.33 3.75 -25.42
C ALA A 561 23.72 3.13 -25.68
N THR A 562 24.48 3.69 -26.61
CA THR A 562 25.86 3.30 -26.94
C THR A 562 26.78 3.58 -25.76
N ARG A 563 26.75 4.80 -25.23
CA ARG A 563 27.58 5.21 -24.09
C ARG A 563 27.31 4.37 -22.84
N GLY A 564 26.03 4.09 -22.57
CA GLY A 564 25.60 3.28 -21.43
C GLY A 564 25.74 1.78 -21.63
N GLY A 565 26.05 1.29 -22.84
CA GLY A 565 26.11 -0.14 -23.15
C GLY A 565 24.76 -0.86 -22.97
N PHE A 566 23.64 -0.19 -23.22
CA PHE A 566 22.30 -0.75 -23.03
C PHE A 566 21.84 -1.53 -24.27
N LEU A 567 22.11 -2.83 -24.34
CA LEU A 567 21.89 -3.63 -25.55
C LEU A 567 20.42 -3.64 -26.03
N GLU A 568 19.47 -3.74 -25.10
CA GLU A 568 18.02 -3.67 -25.39
C GLU A 568 17.66 -2.34 -26.07
N MET A 569 18.19 -1.23 -25.55
CA MET A 569 17.93 0.11 -26.09
C MET A 569 18.66 0.36 -27.39
N LEU A 570 19.89 -0.14 -27.55
CA LEU A 570 20.65 -0.05 -28.81
C LEU A 570 19.86 -0.66 -29.97
N LYS A 571 19.36 -1.89 -29.78
CA LYS A 571 18.55 -2.57 -30.81
C LYS A 571 17.31 -1.76 -31.21
N SER A 572 16.66 -1.10 -30.25
CA SER A 572 15.48 -0.28 -30.53
C SER A 572 15.83 1.05 -31.20
N THR A 573 16.79 1.77 -30.64
CA THR A 573 17.23 3.09 -31.13
C THR A 573 17.76 3.03 -32.56
N SER A 574 18.60 2.04 -32.91
CA SER A 574 19.10 1.89 -34.28
C SER A 574 17.97 1.63 -35.28
N LYS A 575 16.92 0.89 -34.89
CA LYS A 575 15.73 0.69 -35.75
C LYS A 575 14.99 2.00 -35.99
N HIS A 576 14.85 2.84 -34.96
CA HIS A 576 14.21 4.15 -35.07
C HIS A 576 15.05 5.09 -35.95
N VAL A 577 16.36 5.16 -35.75
CA VAL A 577 17.27 5.98 -36.57
C VAL A 577 17.17 5.58 -38.04
N ASN A 578 17.27 4.28 -38.35
CA ASN A 578 17.11 3.78 -39.71
C ASN A 578 15.75 4.15 -40.29
N PHE A 579 14.67 3.96 -39.54
CA PHE A 579 13.33 4.29 -40.00
C PHE A 579 13.17 5.79 -40.33
N PHE A 580 13.58 6.67 -39.42
CA PHE A 580 13.43 8.12 -39.62
C PHE A 580 14.37 8.66 -40.70
N HIS A 581 15.53 8.05 -40.90
CA HIS A 581 16.41 8.38 -42.02
C HIS A 581 15.69 8.17 -43.37
N HIS A 582 15.05 7.01 -43.55
CA HIS A 582 14.26 6.72 -44.76
C HIS A 582 13.07 7.67 -44.89
N SER A 583 12.33 7.91 -43.79
CA SER A 583 11.17 8.83 -43.82
C SER A 583 11.55 10.27 -44.17
N CYS A 584 12.71 10.75 -43.70
CA CYS A 584 13.23 12.06 -44.07
C CYS A 584 13.58 12.12 -45.57
N ALA A 585 14.27 11.11 -46.10
CA ALA A 585 14.65 11.04 -47.51
C ALA A 585 13.42 11.03 -48.42
N GLU A 586 12.41 10.22 -48.10
CA GLU A 586 11.15 10.17 -48.85
C GLU A 586 10.40 11.50 -48.83
N CYS A 587 10.33 12.17 -47.68
CA CYS A 587 9.66 13.47 -47.57
C CYS A 587 10.40 14.55 -48.38
N HIS A 588 11.73 14.53 -48.35
CA HIS A 588 12.56 15.47 -49.10
C HIS A 588 12.39 15.30 -50.61
N MET A 589 12.41 14.06 -51.13
CA MET A 589 12.13 13.78 -52.54
C MET A 589 10.76 14.28 -52.97
N LYS A 590 9.71 14.06 -52.16
CA LYS A 590 8.36 14.59 -52.45
C LYS A 590 8.32 16.12 -52.51
N ASN A 591 9.12 16.79 -51.68
CA ASN A 591 9.21 18.25 -51.66
C ASN A 591 9.92 18.78 -52.92
N ILE A 592 10.99 18.12 -53.38
CA ILE A 592 11.68 18.44 -54.64
C ILE A 592 10.71 18.32 -55.82
N VAL A 593 10.04 17.16 -55.97
CA VAL A 593 9.09 16.92 -57.07
C VAL A 593 7.96 17.96 -57.06
N LYS A 594 7.42 18.30 -55.88
CA LYS A 594 6.37 19.34 -55.77
C LYS A 594 6.86 20.71 -56.26
N ARG A 595 8.10 21.10 -55.92
CA ARG A 595 8.69 22.37 -56.35
C ARG A 595 8.95 22.40 -57.85
N GLU A 596 9.48 21.31 -58.42
CA GLU A 596 9.70 21.18 -59.86
C GLU A 596 8.38 21.22 -60.65
N VAL A 597 7.34 20.51 -60.19
CA VAL A 597 6.01 20.55 -60.81
C VAL A 597 5.42 21.96 -60.74
N LEU A 598 5.53 22.67 -59.61
CA LEU A 598 5.05 24.05 -59.51
C LEU A 598 5.81 25.01 -60.43
N GLN A 599 7.13 24.84 -60.59
CA GLN A 599 7.92 25.61 -61.54
C GLN A 599 7.50 25.35 -62.99
N LEU A 600 7.28 24.08 -63.36
CA LEU A 600 6.81 23.70 -64.69
C LEU A 600 5.40 24.24 -64.97
N VAL A 601 4.49 24.17 -64.01
CA VAL A 601 3.14 24.74 -64.14
C VAL A 601 3.20 26.25 -64.34
N ASN A 602 4.03 26.96 -63.59
CA ASN A 602 4.20 28.41 -63.76
C ASN A 602 4.77 28.76 -65.14
N LEU A 603 5.73 27.98 -65.65
CA LEU A 603 6.31 28.16 -67.00
C LEU A 603 5.31 27.90 -68.13
N VAL A 604 4.32 27.03 -67.93
CA VAL A 604 3.26 26.75 -68.92
C VAL A 604 2.15 27.81 -68.90
N VAL A 605 1.92 28.44 -67.74
CA VAL A 605 0.86 29.45 -67.56
C VAL A 605 1.31 30.85 -68.02
N THR A 606 2.61 31.15 -67.95
CA THR A 606 3.23 32.37 -68.51
C THR A 606 3.49 32.21 -70.00
#